data_AF-A0A2R2MQX8-F1
#
_entry.id   AF-A0A2R2MQX8-F1
#
_cell.length_a   1.000
_cell.length_b   1.000
_cell.length_c   1.000
_cell.angle_alpha   90.00
_cell.angle_beta   90.00
_cell.angle_gamma   90.00
#
_symmetry.space_group_name_H-M   'P 1'
#
loop_
_entity.id
_entity.type
_entity.pdbx_description
1 polymer ?
#
loop_
_entity_poly.entity_id
_entity_poly.type
_entity_poly.pdbx_seq_one_letter_code
_entity_poly.pdbx_strand_id
1 'polypeptide(L)'
;MNCFSINAVGAGSDFTGFLQLVGVSSMDTRYTYNTNEWKVSSYPLYHSVYETFHLMSKLIDRGFQYHLAVSRLWGEIARSLADSLIIPLNVEDYAETIVQLKESLDAGYGQLMRDNGLGEGLSYLEDAVRNFTDVAKDFQKRLSKLDKTSPLAVRAMNDQLMYLERGFIDSAGLPGRKYFKHILFAPSSHNSYAGEAFPGLVDAMFEIEKTSSAEKTKRWEEVRKHLSVVTFTIMSATSTLVDHIQF
;
A
#
# COMPACT_ATOMS: atom_id res chain seq x y z
N MET A 1 -23.71 -1.32 10.08
CA MET A 1 -22.52 -1.11 10.95
C MET A 1 -21.34 -1.77 10.28
N ASN A 2 -20.57 -1.03 9.49
CA ASN A 2 -19.28 -1.54 8.97
C ASN A 2 -18.20 -1.05 9.93
N CYS A 3 -17.82 -1.90 10.90
CA CYS A 3 -16.85 -1.60 11.95
C CYS A 3 -15.41 -2.04 11.58
N PHE A 4 -15.13 -2.21 10.29
CA PHE A 4 -13.81 -2.62 9.81
C PHE A 4 -13.39 -1.67 8.68
N SER A 5 -12.44 -0.80 8.99
CA SER A 5 -11.71 -0.02 7.98
C SER A 5 -10.28 -0.57 7.93
N ILE A 6 -9.89 -1.15 6.80
CA ILE A 6 -8.48 -1.44 6.51
C ILE A 6 -7.93 -0.18 5.85
N ASN A 7 -6.92 0.41 6.47
CA ASN A 7 -6.28 1.63 5.98
C ASN A 7 -4.90 1.31 5.42
N ALA A 8 -4.42 2.16 4.50
CA ALA A 8 -3.06 2.07 4.01
C ALA A 8 -2.05 2.24 5.15
N VAL A 9 -0.99 1.43 5.12
CA VAL A 9 0.10 1.48 6.10
C VAL A 9 1.00 2.68 5.76
N GLY A 10 0.97 3.72 6.61
CA GLY A 10 1.75 4.95 6.43
C GLY A 10 3.18 4.85 6.98
N ALA A 11 3.59 5.87 7.75
CA ALA A 11 4.78 5.81 8.60
C ALA A 11 4.39 6.13 10.03
N GLY A 12 5.11 5.54 10.98
CA GLY A 12 4.84 5.76 12.40
C GLY A 12 5.13 4.58 13.31
N SER A 13 5.58 3.45 12.75
CA SER A 13 6.04 2.28 13.51
C SER A 13 7.09 1.52 12.70
N ASP A 14 7.58 0.41 13.24
CA ASP A 14 8.73 -0.34 12.70
C ASP A 14 8.45 -0.99 11.34
N PHE A 15 7.17 -1.21 10.97
CA PHE A 15 6.77 -1.73 9.66
C PHE A 15 7.27 -0.87 8.48
N THR A 16 7.60 0.41 8.73
CA THR A 16 8.07 1.33 7.68
C THR A 16 9.32 0.78 6.99
N GLY A 17 10.28 0.21 7.73
CA GLY A 17 11.47 -0.37 7.11
C GLY A 17 11.15 -1.58 6.23
N PHE A 18 10.18 -2.40 6.61
CA PHE A 18 9.78 -3.60 5.87
C PHE A 18 9.03 -3.27 4.59
N LEU A 19 8.01 -2.42 4.68
CA LEU A 19 7.20 -2.05 3.51
C LEU A 19 7.93 -1.06 2.60
N GLN A 20 8.42 0.05 3.15
CA GLN A 20 8.85 1.20 2.35
C GLN A 20 10.25 1.02 1.76
N LEU A 21 11.11 0.19 2.35
CA LEU A 21 12.49 0.01 1.88
C LEU A 21 12.70 -1.28 1.08
N VAL A 22 12.07 -2.38 1.51
CA VAL A 22 12.34 -3.72 0.96
C VAL A 22 11.13 -4.43 0.35
N GLY A 23 9.92 -3.84 0.43
CA GLY A 23 8.72 -4.40 -0.19
C GLY A 23 8.27 -5.71 0.43
N VAL A 24 8.24 -5.77 1.77
CA VAL A 24 7.63 -6.89 2.50
C VAL A 24 6.22 -6.47 2.90
N SER A 25 5.21 -7.23 2.47
CA SER A 25 3.82 -7.00 2.85
C SER A 25 3.71 -6.92 4.37
N SER A 26 3.14 -5.82 4.85
CA SER A 26 3.18 -5.44 6.26
C SER A 26 1.79 -5.06 6.74
N MET A 27 1.55 -5.26 8.03
CA MET A 27 0.26 -4.97 8.67
C MET A 27 0.51 -4.50 10.10
N ASP A 28 -0.31 -3.57 10.56
CA ASP A 28 -0.43 -3.17 11.96
C ASP A 28 -1.91 -3.27 12.38
N THR A 29 -2.17 -3.90 13.52
CA THR A 29 -3.52 -4.02 14.06
C THR A 29 -3.55 -3.60 15.52
N ARG A 30 -4.57 -2.80 15.86
CA ARG A 30 -4.77 -2.27 17.20
C ARG A 30 -6.26 -2.12 17.50
N TYR A 31 -6.60 -2.14 18.79
CA TYR A 31 -7.87 -1.59 19.24
C TYR A 31 -7.78 -0.06 19.26
N THR A 32 -8.84 0.64 18.88
CA THR A 32 -8.86 2.11 18.87
C THR A 32 -10.23 2.64 19.33
N TYR A 33 -10.27 3.90 19.74
CA TYR A 33 -11.50 4.60 20.09
C TYR A 33 -12.36 4.89 18.86
N ASN A 34 -13.64 5.18 19.10
CA ASN A 34 -14.58 5.57 18.05
C ASN A 34 -14.26 6.98 17.51
N THR A 35 -13.73 7.04 16.29
CA THR A 35 -13.34 8.30 15.62
C THR A 35 -14.53 9.15 15.17
N ASN A 36 -15.74 8.61 15.16
CA ASN A 36 -16.96 9.39 14.91
C ASN A 36 -17.39 10.19 16.14
N GLU A 37 -17.13 9.65 17.32
CA GLU A 37 -17.47 10.27 18.61
C GLU A 37 -16.34 11.19 19.09
N TRP A 38 -15.09 10.74 18.96
CA TRP A 38 -13.93 11.45 19.49
C TRP A 38 -13.05 11.96 18.35
N LYS A 39 -13.01 13.30 18.18
CA LYS A 39 -12.18 13.99 17.18
C LYS A 39 -10.80 14.34 17.72
N VAL A 40 -10.10 13.33 18.23
CA VAL A 40 -8.71 13.44 18.72
C VAL A 40 -7.76 12.73 17.75
N SER A 41 -6.54 13.23 17.62
CA SER A 41 -5.51 12.70 16.70
C SER A 41 -4.80 11.45 17.23
N SER A 42 -4.71 11.34 18.56
CA SER A 42 -4.20 10.18 19.29
C SER A 42 -4.93 10.09 20.63
N TYR A 43 -4.63 9.08 21.42
CA TYR A 43 -5.11 9.04 22.79
C TYR A 43 -4.42 10.14 23.64
N PRO A 44 -5.12 10.79 24.59
CA PRO A 44 -4.66 12.06 25.16
C PRO A 44 -3.33 12.04 25.93
N LEU A 45 -2.84 10.88 26.33
CA LEU A 45 -1.67 10.74 27.21
C LEU A 45 -0.42 10.22 26.48
N TYR A 46 -0.48 10.07 25.16
CA TYR A 46 0.63 9.62 24.32
C TYR A 46 1.92 10.41 24.56
N HIS A 47 3.06 9.70 24.69
CA HIS A 47 4.39 10.27 24.93
C HIS A 47 4.48 11.17 26.17
N SER A 48 3.78 10.80 27.24
CA SER A 48 3.80 11.56 28.49
C SER A 48 4.15 10.66 29.68
N VAL A 49 4.54 11.28 30.80
CA VAL A 49 4.78 10.58 32.07
C VAL A 49 3.53 9.88 32.63
N TYR A 50 2.35 10.14 32.06
CA TYR A 50 1.08 9.55 32.48
C TYR A 50 0.76 8.23 31.76
N GLU A 51 1.61 7.77 30.82
CA GLU A 51 1.54 6.43 30.20
C GLU A 51 1.95 5.35 31.22
N THR A 52 1.05 5.09 32.17
CA THR A 52 1.30 4.19 33.30
C THR A 52 0.50 2.91 33.20
N PHE A 53 0.96 1.86 33.88
CA PHE A 53 0.19 0.64 34.04
C PHE A 53 -1.18 0.89 34.70
N HIS A 54 -1.28 1.88 35.59
CA HIS A 54 -2.54 2.25 36.23
C HIS A 54 -3.56 2.76 35.19
N LEU A 55 -3.14 3.66 34.28
CA LEU A 55 -3.98 4.14 33.18
C LEU A 55 -4.54 2.96 32.37
N MET A 56 -3.68 2.03 31.95
CA MET A 56 -4.12 0.88 31.17
C MET A 56 -5.06 -0.05 31.95
N SER A 57 -4.63 -0.52 33.11
CA SER A 57 -5.37 -1.53 33.89
C SER A 57 -6.64 -1.01 34.55
N LYS A 58 -6.74 0.30 34.79
CA LYS A 58 -7.88 0.92 35.50
C LYS A 58 -8.74 1.82 34.65
N LEU A 59 -8.35 2.25 33.47
CA LEU A 59 -9.14 3.18 32.66
C LEU A 59 -9.33 2.71 31.22
N ILE A 60 -8.27 2.24 30.55
CA ILE A 60 -8.32 1.90 29.12
C ILE A 60 -8.82 0.48 28.88
N ASP A 61 -8.22 -0.53 29.50
CA ASP A 61 -8.56 -1.94 29.28
C ASP A 61 -8.66 -2.71 30.60
N ARG A 62 -9.74 -2.40 31.35
CA ARG A 62 -10.02 -3.05 32.63
C ARG A 62 -10.23 -4.55 32.41
N GLY A 63 -9.33 -5.35 32.98
CA GLY A 63 -9.36 -6.80 32.82
C GLY A 63 -8.74 -7.31 31.51
N PHE A 64 -8.03 -6.46 30.77
CA PHE A 64 -7.17 -6.81 29.63
C PHE A 64 -7.89 -7.56 28.48
N GLN A 65 -9.16 -7.26 28.25
CA GLN A 65 -9.96 -7.95 27.24
C GLN A 65 -9.60 -7.48 25.83
N TYR A 66 -9.29 -6.19 25.63
CA TYR A 66 -8.87 -5.68 24.33
C TYR A 66 -7.45 -6.16 23.97
N HIS A 67 -6.53 -6.18 24.93
CA HIS A 67 -5.21 -6.76 24.74
C HIS A 67 -5.29 -8.25 24.40
N LEU A 68 -6.16 -9.01 25.08
CA LEU A 68 -6.41 -10.41 24.76
C LEU A 68 -6.97 -10.58 23.33
N ALA A 69 -7.92 -9.72 22.92
CA ALA A 69 -8.50 -9.77 21.59
C ALA A 69 -7.46 -9.48 20.48
N VAL A 70 -6.66 -8.43 20.63
CA VAL A 70 -5.57 -8.10 19.69
C VAL A 70 -4.52 -9.21 19.66
N SER A 71 -4.14 -9.76 20.82
CA SER A 71 -3.16 -10.85 20.90
C SER A 71 -3.64 -12.11 20.17
N ARG A 72 -4.93 -12.46 20.31
CA ARG A 72 -5.53 -13.59 19.57
C ARG A 72 -5.52 -13.34 18.07
N LEU A 73 -5.84 -12.12 17.63
CA LEU A 73 -5.80 -11.75 16.22
C LEU A 73 -4.38 -11.86 15.64
N TRP A 74 -3.38 -11.29 16.32
CA TRP A 74 -1.97 -11.41 15.92
C TRP A 74 -1.52 -12.87 15.87
N GLY A 75 -1.87 -13.68 16.87
CA GLY A 75 -1.53 -15.10 16.91
C GLY A 75 -2.13 -15.88 15.75
N GLU A 76 -3.40 -15.65 15.42
CA GLU A 76 -4.06 -16.33 14.29
C GLU A 76 -3.51 -15.87 12.93
N ILE A 77 -3.19 -14.59 12.77
CA ILE A 77 -2.58 -14.09 11.53
C ILE A 77 -1.18 -14.68 11.36
N ALA A 78 -0.36 -14.70 12.42
CA ALA A 78 0.97 -15.30 12.39
C ALA A 78 0.90 -16.80 12.07
N ARG A 79 0.01 -17.55 12.72
CA ARG A 79 -0.21 -18.97 12.45
C ARG A 79 -0.68 -19.19 11.01
N SER A 80 -1.61 -18.39 10.52
CA SER A 80 -2.13 -18.49 9.15
C SER A 80 -1.04 -18.23 8.11
N LEU A 81 -0.19 -17.21 8.30
CA LEU A 81 0.90 -16.91 7.39
C LEU A 81 2.03 -17.95 7.44
N ALA A 82 2.30 -18.55 8.62
CA ALA A 82 3.39 -19.50 8.79
C ALA A 82 3.03 -20.95 8.37
N ASP A 83 1.81 -21.39 8.66
CA ASP A 83 1.43 -22.81 8.55
C ASP A 83 0.56 -23.12 7.32
N SER A 84 0.00 -22.12 6.64
CA SER A 84 -0.83 -22.37 5.46
C SER A 84 0.02 -22.90 4.30
N LEU A 85 -0.42 -23.98 3.67
CA LEU A 85 0.26 -24.57 2.51
C LEU A 85 0.45 -23.56 1.36
N ILE A 86 -0.57 -22.72 1.15
CA ILE A 86 -0.53 -21.57 0.26
C ILE A 86 -0.61 -20.32 1.12
N ILE A 87 0.29 -19.36 0.90
CA ILE A 87 0.30 -18.09 1.62
C ILE A 87 -1.07 -17.43 1.44
N PRO A 88 -1.78 -17.05 2.52
CA PRO A 88 -3.16 -16.56 2.47
C PRO A 88 -3.24 -15.09 2.02
N LEU A 89 -2.65 -14.77 0.87
CA LEU A 89 -2.70 -13.46 0.22
C LEU A 89 -3.57 -13.52 -1.03
N ASN A 90 -4.33 -12.45 -1.26
CA ASN A 90 -5.21 -12.33 -2.41
C ASN A 90 -4.74 -11.18 -3.32
N VAL A 91 -4.29 -11.53 -4.53
CA VAL A 91 -3.79 -10.55 -5.50
C VAL A 91 -4.91 -9.74 -6.17
N GLU A 92 -6.15 -10.24 -6.16
CA GLU A 92 -7.31 -9.50 -6.68
C GLU A 92 -7.64 -8.30 -5.78
N ASP A 93 -7.52 -8.43 -4.46
CA ASP A 93 -7.70 -7.32 -3.52
C ASP A 93 -6.67 -6.20 -3.78
N TYR A 94 -5.45 -6.60 -4.18
CA TYR A 94 -4.39 -5.66 -4.56
C TYR A 94 -4.73 -4.95 -5.89
N ALA A 95 -5.29 -5.68 -6.87
CA ALA A 95 -5.73 -5.10 -8.14
C ALA A 95 -6.86 -4.07 -7.93
N GLU A 96 -7.85 -4.40 -7.11
CA GLU A 96 -8.93 -3.47 -6.73
C GLU A 96 -8.36 -2.22 -6.05
N THR A 97 -7.37 -2.39 -5.18
CA THR A 97 -6.69 -1.26 -4.53
C THR A 97 -6.02 -0.36 -5.57
N ILE A 98 -5.25 -0.90 -6.52
CA ILE A 98 -4.58 -0.10 -7.57
C ILE A 98 -5.59 0.66 -8.43
N VAL A 99 -6.74 0.05 -8.76
CA VAL A 99 -7.85 0.74 -9.46
C VAL A 99 -8.33 1.94 -8.65
N GLN A 100 -8.60 1.75 -7.35
CA GLN A 100 -9.03 2.84 -6.46
C GLN A 100 -7.98 3.96 -6.35
N LEU A 101 -6.69 3.62 -6.28
CA LEU A 101 -5.61 4.61 -6.28
C LEU A 101 -5.62 5.45 -7.58
N LYS A 102 -5.82 4.80 -8.74
CA LYS A 102 -5.92 5.48 -10.05
C LYS A 102 -7.15 6.36 -10.13
N GLU A 103 -8.30 5.88 -9.65
CA GLU A 103 -9.54 6.67 -9.63
C GLU A 103 -9.39 7.89 -8.71
N SER A 104 -8.75 7.73 -7.54
CA SER A 104 -8.45 8.85 -6.64
C SER A 104 -7.52 9.88 -7.28
N LEU A 105 -6.49 9.44 -8.02
CA LEU A 105 -5.61 10.33 -8.77
C LEU A 105 -6.37 11.09 -9.86
N ASP A 106 -7.20 10.40 -10.65
CA ASP A 106 -7.95 11.01 -11.74
C ASP A 106 -8.99 12.02 -11.23
N ALA A 107 -9.67 11.69 -10.14
CA ALA A 107 -10.64 12.58 -9.49
C ALA A 107 -9.97 13.85 -8.92
N GLY A 108 -8.77 13.73 -8.35
CA GLY A 108 -8.04 14.87 -7.78
C GLY A 108 -7.33 15.73 -8.82
N TYR A 109 -6.60 15.10 -9.74
CA TYR A 109 -5.64 15.78 -10.62
C TYR A 109 -5.79 15.46 -12.11
N GLY A 110 -6.66 14.50 -12.49
CA GLY A 110 -6.74 13.98 -13.85
C GLY A 110 -7.01 15.05 -14.91
N GLN A 111 -7.95 15.96 -14.64
CA GLN A 111 -8.25 17.05 -15.58
C GLN A 111 -7.06 18.00 -15.74
N LEU A 112 -6.44 18.42 -14.62
CA LEU A 112 -5.29 19.30 -14.63
C LEU A 112 -4.11 18.67 -15.39
N MET A 113 -3.86 17.37 -15.20
CA MET A 113 -2.84 16.63 -15.92
C MET A 113 -3.14 16.53 -17.42
N ARG A 114 -4.41 16.29 -17.81
CA ARG A 114 -4.84 16.29 -19.23
C ARG A 114 -4.62 17.64 -19.89
N ASP A 115 -5.02 18.73 -19.23
CA ASP A 115 -4.89 20.10 -19.73
C ASP A 115 -3.41 20.51 -19.93
N ASN A 116 -2.48 19.84 -19.26
CA ASN A 116 -1.03 20.06 -19.37
C ASN A 116 -0.30 19.00 -20.22
N GLY A 117 -1.04 18.25 -21.04
CA GLY A 117 -0.46 17.34 -22.03
C GLY A 117 0.00 15.99 -21.48
N LEU A 118 -0.54 15.54 -20.34
CA LEU A 118 -0.30 14.19 -19.80
C LEU A 118 -1.42 13.20 -20.10
N GLY A 119 -2.38 13.55 -20.98
CA GLY A 119 -3.51 12.67 -21.33
C GLY A 119 -3.09 11.28 -21.82
N GLU A 120 -2.09 11.21 -22.70
CA GLU A 120 -1.54 9.94 -23.20
C GLU A 120 -0.82 9.15 -22.09
N GLY A 121 -0.10 9.84 -21.21
CA GLY A 121 0.54 9.21 -20.04
C GLY A 121 -0.48 8.58 -19.09
N LEU A 122 -1.62 9.25 -18.89
CA LEU A 122 -2.73 8.71 -18.09
C LEU A 122 -3.38 7.50 -18.76
N SER A 123 -3.49 7.46 -20.09
CA SER A 123 -3.98 6.26 -20.79
C SER A 123 -3.02 5.07 -20.65
N TYR A 124 -1.71 5.30 -20.66
CA TYR A 124 -0.76 4.20 -20.40
C TYR A 124 -0.86 3.67 -18.96
N LEU A 125 -1.10 4.55 -17.99
CA LEU A 125 -1.37 4.14 -16.62
C LEU A 125 -2.65 3.29 -16.56
N GLU A 126 -3.74 3.73 -17.20
CA GLU A 126 -5.00 2.97 -17.31
C GLU A 126 -4.77 1.57 -17.88
N ASP A 127 -4.01 1.46 -18.98
CA ASP A 127 -3.69 0.20 -19.62
C ASP A 127 -2.85 -0.72 -18.71
N ALA A 128 -1.88 -0.16 -17.98
CA ALA A 128 -1.07 -0.92 -17.02
C ALA A 128 -1.92 -1.46 -15.86
N VAL A 129 -2.85 -0.65 -15.32
CA VAL A 129 -3.78 -1.05 -14.25
C VAL A 129 -4.74 -2.14 -14.74
N ARG A 130 -5.29 -2.01 -15.95
CA ARG A 130 -6.14 -3.03 -16.56
C ARG A 130 -5.39 -4.34 -16.74
N ASN A 131 -4.17 -4.28 -17.29
CA ASN A 131 -3.33 -5.45 -17.47
C ASN A 131 -2.99 -6.15 -16.13
N PHE A 132 -2.63 -5.38 -15.10
CA PHE A 132 -2.42 -5.94 -13.75
C PHE A 132 -3.66 -6.66 -13.25
N THR A 133 -4.84 -6.04 -13.41
CA THR A 133 -6.13 -6.62 -12.98
C THR A 133 -6.43 -7.94 -13.69
N ASP A 134 -6.21 -7.99 -15.00
CA ASP A 134 -6.46 -9.20 -15.79
C ASP A 134 -5.48 -10.32 -15.42
N VAL A 135 -4.19 -9.99 -15.21
CA VAL A 135 -3.17 -10.95 -14.78
C VAL A 135 -3.40 -11.44 -13.34
N ALA A 136 -3.84 -10.57 -12.43
CA ALA A 136 -4.19 -10.97 -11.06
C ALA A 136 -5.35 -11.98 -11.04
N LYS A 137 -6.37 -11.76 -11.88
CA LYS A 137 -7.49 -12.70 -12.06
C LYS A 137 -7.03 -14.03 -12.67
N ASP A 138 -6.14 -13.98 -13.66
CA ASP A 138 -5.56 -15.20 -14.23
C ASP A 138 -4.73 -15.98 -13.19
N PHE A 139 -3.91 -15.26 -12.41
CA PHE A 139 -3.13 -15.84 -11.32
C PHE A 139 -4.03 -16.57 -10.32
N GLN A 140 -5.11 -15.95 -9.86
CA GLN A 140 -6.04 -16.61 -8.93
C GLN A 140 -6.73 -17.83 -9.54
N LYS A 141 -7.07 -17.78 -10.83
CA LYS A 141 -7.59 -18.96 -11.54
C LYS A 141 -6.56 -20.09 -11.58
N ARG A 142 -5.29 -19.80 -11.87
CA ARG A 142 -4.20 -20.80 -11.84
C ARG A 142 -3.99 -21.35 -10.43
N LEU A 143 -3.98 -20.49 -9.41
CA LEU A 143 -3.85 -20.89 -8.01
C LEU A 143 -4.97 -21.84 -7.57
N SER A 144 -6.21 -21.59 -8.00
CA SER A 144 -7.36 -22.45 -7.68
C SER A 144 -7.27 -23.86 -8.28
N LYS A 145 -6.53 -24.02 -9.38
CA LYS A 145 -6.34 -25.28 -10.11
C LYS A 145 -5.01 -25.96 -9.79
N LEU A 146 -4.22 -25.38 -8.88
CA LEU A 146 -2.89 -25.87 -8.52
C LEU A 146 -2.95 -27.30 -7.97
N ASP A 147 -2.09 -28.17 -8.49
CA ASP A 147 -1.80 -29.46 -7.87
C ASP A 147 -1.01 -29.26 -6.57
N LYS A 148 -1.71 -29.34 -5.44
CA LYS A 148 -1.16 -29.17 -4.10
C LYS A 148 -0.27 -30.33 -3.65
N THR A 149 -0.23 -31.43 -4.41
CA THR A 149 0.66 -32.56 -4.11
C THR A 149 2.08 -32.35 -4.63
N SER A 150 2.29 -31.42 -5.58
CA SER A 150 3.60 -31.04 -6.10
C SER A 150 4.23 -29.92 -5.27
N PRO A 151 5.27 -30.19 -4.45
CA PRO A 151 5.86 -29.18 -3.58
C PRO A 151 6.51 -28.03 -4.35
N LEU A 152 7.05 -28.31 -5.54
CA LEU A 152 7.67 -27.29 -6.40
C LEU A 152 6.62 -26.36 -7.03
N ALA A 153 5.47 -26.90 -7.45
CA ALA A 153 4.38 -26.08 -7.98
C ALA A 153 3.80 -25.17 -6.88
N VAL A 154 3.59 -25.71 -5.67
CA VAL A 154 3.21 -24.94 -4.47
C VAL A 154 4.22 -23.85 -4.16
N ARG A 155 5.52 -24.18 -4.18
CA ARG A 155 6.58 -23.22 -3.89
C ARG A 155 6.63 -22.08 -4.91
N ALA A 156 6.51 -22.39 -6.21
CA ALA A 156 6.50 -21.40 -7.26
C ALA A 156 5.36 -20.38 -7.08
N MET A 157 4.14 -20.84 -6.80
CA MET A 157 3.00 -19.97 -6.55
C MET A 157 3.18 -19.11 -5.28
N ASN A 158 3.71 -19.71 -4.20
CA ASN A 158 4.01 -18.96 -2.96
C ASN A 158 5.09 -17.91 -3.16
N ASP A 159 6.13 -18.18 -3.97
CA ASP A 159 7.15 -17.17 -4.29
C ASP A 159 6.54 -16.00 -5.08
N GLN A 160 5.61 -16.25 -6.02
CA GLN A 160 4.89 -15.17 -6.72
C GLN A 160 4.06 -14.33 -5.75
N LEU A 161 3.29 -14.96 -4.84
CA LEU A 161 2.53 -14.26 -3.80
C LEU A 161 3.43 -13.41 -2.89
N MET A 162 4.53 -13.98 -2.42
CA MET A 162 5.45 -13.33 -1.48
C MET A 162 6.22 -12.18 -2.12
N TYR A 163 6.61 -12.31 -3.40
CA TYR A 163 7.44 -11.33 -4.08
C TYR A 163 6.67 -10.26 -4.85
N LEU A 164 5.34 -10.38 -5.00
CA LEU A 164 4.51 -9.36 -5.65
C LEU A 164 4.78 -7.95 -5.09
N GLU A 165 4.79 -7.81 -3.77
CA GLU A 165 5.00 -6.51 -3.09
C GLU A 165 6.36 -5.87 -3.45
N ARG A 166 7.39 -6.69 -3.69
CA ARG A 166 8.73 -6.21 -4.10
C ARG A 166 8.73 -5.66 -5.52
N GLY A 167 7.78 -6.07 -6.35
CA GLY A 167 7.56 -5.50 -7.67
C GLY A 167 7.19 -4.01 -7.63
N PHE A 168 6.75 -3.49 -6.48
CA PHE A 168 6.40 -2.08 -6.29
C PHE A 168 7.52 -1.20 -5.72
N ILE A 169 8.74 -1.74 -5.61
CA ILE A 169 9.91 -1.03 -5.07
C ILE A 169 10.76 -0.45 -6.20
N ASP A 170 10.92 0.87 -6.20
CA ASP A 170 11.91 1.55 -7.03
C ASP A 170 13.19 1.83 -6.22
N SER A 171 14.32 1.30 -6.71
CA SER A 171 15.64 1.52 -6.12
C SER A 171 16.03 2.99 -5.97
N ALA A 172 15.53 3.87 -6.83
CA ALA A 172 15.77 5.31 -6.81
C ALA A 172 14.98 6.04 -5.72
N GLY A 173 13.87 5.45 -5.25
CA GLY A 173 12.96 6.06 -4.29
C GLY A 173 12.07 7.16 -4.85
N LEU A 174 11.23 7.72 -4.00
CA LEU A 174 10.33 8.83 -4.33
C LEU A 174 11.10 10.16 -4.51
N PRO A 175 10.54 11.14 -5.25
CA PRO A 175 11.19 12.43 -5.49
C PRO A 175 11.41 13.14 -4.16
N GLY A 176 12.64 13.61 -3.91
CA GLY A 176 13.01 14.23 -2.64
C GLY A 176 13.03 13.28 -1.43
N ARG A 177 12.69 11.99 -1.60
CA ARG A 177 12.44 11.03 -0.52
C ARG A 177 13.04 9.65 -0.81
N LYS A 178 14.36 9.60 -1.05
CA LYS A 178 15.12 8.40 -1.47
C LYS A 178 15.00 7.14 -0.60
N TYR A 179 14.54 7.26 0.65
CA TYR A 179 14.36 6.13 1.57
C TYR A 179 12.96 5.52 1.52
N PHE A 180 12.01 6.22 0.91
CA PHE A 180 10.69 5.68 0.60
C PHE A 180 10.75 5.18 -0.84
N LYS A 181 10.74 3.86 -1.01
CA LYS A 181 10.93 3.19 -2.30
C LYS A 181 9.68 2.56 -2.86
N HIS A 182 8.66 2.40 -2.02
CA HIS A 182 7.39 1.86 -2.43
C HIS A 182 6.61 2.89 -3.25
N ILE A 183 6.32 2.55 -4.50
CA ILE A 183 5.76 3.50 -5.49
C ILE A 183 4.26 3.72 -5.31
N LEU A 184 3.52 2.71 -4.86
CA LEU A 184 2.06 2.83 -4.66
C LEU A 184 1.69 3.44 -3.31
N PHE A 185 2.33 2.98 -2.24
CA PHE A 185 2.08 3.40 -0.86
C PHE A 185 3.29 4.06 -0.27
N ALA A 186 3.12 5.28 0.22
CA ALA A 186 4.07 5.89 1.14
C ALA A 186 3.32 6.92 1.98
N PRO A 187 3.88 7.32 3.12
CA PRO A 187 3.37 8.45 3.86
C PRO A 187 3.32 9.68 2.95
N SER A 188 2.29 10.52 3.06
CA SER A 188 2.31 11.82 2.40
C SER A 188 3.49 12.65 2.91
N SER A 189 4.13 13.42 2.03
CA SER A 189 5.15 14.39 2.47
C SER A 189 4.53 15.54 3.28
N HIS A 190 3.21 15.72 3.19
CA HIS A 190 2.44 16.74 3.90
C HIS A 190 1.62 16.17 5.07
N ASN A 191 1.45 14.85 5.15
CA ASN A 191 0.87 14.13 6.30
C ASN A 191 1.44 12.70 6.43
N SER A 192 2.44 12.52 7.30
CA SER A 192 3.13 11.22 7.46
C SER A 192 2.25 10.10 8.04
N TYR A 193 1.06 10.40 8.56
CA TYR A 193 0.18 9.43 9.21
C TYR A 193 -0.87 8.82 8.27
N ALA A 194 -1.12 9.44 7.11
CA ALA A 194 -2.03 8.92 6.09
C ALA A 194 -1.22 8.43 4.88
N GLY A 195 -1.54 7.21 4.41
CA GLY A 195 -1.05 6.75 3.11
C GLY A 195 -1.83 7.46 2.00
N GLU A 196 -1.10 8.02 1.03
CA GLU A 196 -1.70 8.62 -0.17
C GLU A 196 -1.50 7.73 -1.39
N ALA A 197 -2.41 7.86 -2.36
CA ALA A 197 -2.31 7.18 -3.65
C ALA A 197 -1.18 7.76 -4.48
N PHE A 198 -0.26 6.92 -4.98
CA PHE A 198 0.87 7.35 -5.82
C PHE A 198 1.60 8.57 -5.22
N PRO A 199 2.15 8.43 -4.01
CA PRO A 199 2.60 9.54 -3.17
C PRO A 199 3.63 10.46 -3.85
N GLY A 200 4.54 9.91 -4.67
CA GLY A 200 5.49 10.74 -5.42
C GLY A 200 4.85 11.58 -6.52
N LEU A 201 3.73 11.13 -7.09
CA LEU A 201 2.98 11.86 -8.10
C LEU A 201 2.10 12.92 -7.45
N VAL A 202 1.39 12.57 -6.36
CA VAL A 202 0.56 13.52 -5.60
C VAL A 202 1.41 14.64 -4.99
N ASP A 203 2.56 14.32 -4.39
CA ASP A 203 3.50 15.34 -3.91
C ASP A 203 3.92 16.31 -5.04
N ALA A 204 4.26 15.76 -6.22
CA ALA A 204 4.67 16.57 -7.37
C ALA A 204 3.52 17.47 -7.89
N MET A 205 2.28 16.97 -7.87
CA MET A 205 1.10 17.74 -8.23
C MET A 205 0.80 18.86 -7.23
N PHE A 206 0.93 18.58 -5.93
CA PHE A 206 0.72 19.57 -4.89
C PHE A 206 1.73 20.74 -4.95
N GLU A 207 2.98 20.44 -5.31
CA GLU A 207 4.00 21.48 -5.53
C GLU A 207 3.69 22.37 -6.74
N ILE A 208 3.05 21.84 -7.79
CA ILE A 208 2.65 22.62 -8.97
C ILE A 208 1.63 23.70 -8.60
N GLU A 209 0.67 23.38 -7.76
CA GLU A 209 -0.37 24.32 -7.33
C GLU A 209 0.22 25.53 -6.57
N LYS A 210 1.36 25.33 -5.91
CA LYS A 210 2.06 26.36 -5.12
C LYS A 210 3.13 27.15 -5.91
N THR A 211 3.47 26.73 -7.12
CA THR A 211 4.65 27.24 -7.84
C THR A 211 4.31 28.39 -8.82
N SER A 212 5.18 29.41 -8.87
CA SER A 212 5.08 30.55 -9.80
C SER A 212 5.35 30.15 -11.27
N SER A 213 4.93 30.99 -12.23
CA SER A 213 4.91 30.63 -13.67
C SER A 213 6.25 30.23 -14.29
N ALA A 214 7.39 30.71 -13.78
CA ALA A 214 8.71 30.46 -14.37
C ALA A 214 9.25 29.05 -14.13
N GLU A 215 8.80 28.35 -13.09
CA GLU A 215 9.28 27.00 -12.73
C GLU A 215 8.30 25.88 -13.13
N LYS A 216 7.11 26.23 -13.62
CA LYS A 216 6.04 25.26 -13.93
C LYS A 216 6.45 24.22 -14.96
N THR A 217 7.23 24.58 -15.99
CA THR A 217 7.67 23.63 -17.01
C THR A 217 8.51 22.50 -16.41
N LYS A 218 9.48 22.85 -15.55
CA LYS A 218 10.33 21.86 -14.87
C LYS A 218 9.52 20.97 -13.93
N ARG A 219 8.54 21.53 -13.21
CA ARG A 219 7.66 20.75 -12.32
C ARG A 219 6.78 19.78 -13.10
N TRP A 220 6.26 20.18 -14.25
CA TRP A 220 5.51 19.27 -15.13
C TRP A 220 6.38 18.17 -15.73
N GLU A 221 7.67 18.40 -15.97
CA GLU A 221 8.61 17.35 -16.34
C GLU A 221 8.82 16.34 -15.20
N GLU A 222 8.89 16.79 -13.94
CA GLU A 222 8.95 15.91 -12.77
C GLU A 222 7.70 15.03 -12.67
N VAL A 223 6.50 15.61 -12.84
CA VAL A 223 5.23 14.85 -12.88
C VAL A 223 5.23 13.83 -14.02
N ARG A 224 5.64 14.24 -15.23
CA ARG A 224 5.68 13.34 -16.40
C ARG A 224 6.62 12.15 -16.14
N LYS A 225 7.81 12.42 -15.62
CA LYS A 225 8.78 11.38 -15.25
C LYS A 225 8.18 10.41 -14.23
N HIS A 226 7.56 10.94 -13.17
CA HIS A 226 7.03 10.10 -12.10
C HIS A 226 5.78 9.32 -12.50
N LEU A 227 4.95 9.86 -13.39
CA LEU A 227 3.87 9.10 -14.02
C LEU A 227 4.43 7.88 -14.78
N SER A 228 5.52 8.06 -15.54
CA SER A 228 6.19 6.93 -16.22
C SER A 228 6.74 5.91 -15.23
N VAL A 229 7.32 6.34 -14.10
CA VAL A 229 7.80 5.44 -13.04
C VAL A 229 6.66 4.62 -12.44
N VAL A 230 5.53 5.25 -12.12
CA VAL A 230 4.33 4.55 -11.61
C VAL A 230 3.86 3.50 -12.60
N THR A 231 3.65 3.87 -13.86
CA THR A 231 3.21 2.96 -14.93
C THR A 231 4.18 1.80 -15.10
N PHE A 232 5.48 2.08 -15.21
CA PHE A 232 6.51 1.04 -15.34
C PHE A 232 6.53 0.09 -14.14
N THR A 233 6.39 0.63 -12.93
CA THR A 233 6.43 -0.18 -11.70
C THR A 233 5.22 -1.12 -11.63
N ILE A 234 4.02 -0.66 -12.00
CA ILE A 234 2.84 -1.53 -12.10
C ILE A 234 3.09 -2.62 -13.14
N MET A 235 3.62 -2.30 -14.32
CA MET A 235 3.95 -3.29 -15.34
C MET A 235 5.01 -4.30 -14.86
N SER A 236 6.01 -3.84 -14.11
CA SER A 236 7.04 -4.69 -13.52
C SER A 236 6.44 -5.64 -12.48
N ALA A 237 5.59 -5.15 -11.58
CA ALA A 237 4.86 -5.98 -10.63
C ALA A 237 3.95 -6.99 -11.34
N THR A 238 3.24 -6.59 -12.41
CA THR A 238 2.43 -7.51 -13.23
C THR A 238 3.26 -8.69 -13.74
N SER A 239 4.50 -8.44 -14.17
CA SER A 239 5.37 -9.50 -14.70
C SER A 239 5.73 -10.59 -13.68
N THR A 240 5.65 -10.29 -12.37
CA THR A 240 5.90 -11.26 -11.29
C THR A 240 4.80 -12.31 -11.18
N LEU A 241 3.58 -11.98 -11.61
CA LEU A 241 2.41 -12.87 -11.57
C LEU A 241 2.23 -13.68 -12.85
N VAL A 242 2.88 -13.30 -13.95
CA VAL A 242 2.80 -14.05 -15.22
C VAL A 242 3.52 -15.39 -15.07
N ASP A 243 2.95 -16.43 -15.67
CA ASP A 243 3.58 -17.75 -15.74
C ASP A 243 4.68 -17.75 -16.82
N HIS A 244 5.92 -17.91 -16.39
CA HIS A 244 7.09 -18.03 -17.28
C HIS A 244 7.57 -19.47 -17.42
N ILE A 245 6.95 -20.42 -16.71
CA ILE A 245 7.39 -21.82 -16.64
C ILE A 245 6.17 -22.71 -16.79
N GLN A 246 5.84 -23.07 -18.04
CA GLN A 246 4.88 -24.16 -18.30
C GLN A 246 5.46 -25.46 -17.72
N PHE A 247 4.86 -25.94 -16.63
CA PHE A 247 5.08 -27.30 -16.11
C PHE A 247 4.07 -28.28 -16.71
#